data_AF-A0A927SIG5-F1
#
_entry.id   AF-A0A927SIG5-F1
#
_cell.length_a   1.000
_cell.length_b   1.000
_cell.length_c   1.000
_cell.angle_alpha   90.00
_cell.angle_beta   90.00
_cell.angle_gamma   90.00
#
_symmetry.space_group_name_H-M   'P 1'
#
loop_
_entity.id
_entity.type
_entity.pdbx_description
1 polymer ?
#
loop_
_entity_poly.entity_id
_entity_poly.type
_entity_poly.pdbx_seq_one_letter_code
_entity_poly.pdbx_strand_id
1 'polypeptide(L)'
;MKSEIIEAIKALAKEKEISEEMLFSTIEEALKAAYRKNLPKGAVVPTNLAVTVSRQTGAAQVFARKLIVEEVEEPGSQITLEEAS
;
A
#
# COMPACT_ATOMS: atom_id res chain seq x y z
N MET A 1 19.04 -8.84 -5.26
CA MET A 1 17.83 -9.05 -4.42
C MET A 1 16.63 -8.18 -4.83
N LYS A 2 16.37 -7.94 -6.13
CA LYS A 2 15.13 -7.26 -6.59
C LYS A 2 14.24 -8.10 -7.52
N SER A 3 14.74 -9.24 -8.04
CA SER A 3 13.94 -10.11 -8.93
C SER A 3 13.29 -11.31 -8.23
N GLU A 4 13.80 -11.76 -7.09
CA GLU A 4 13.36 -13.02 -6.44
C GLU A 4 11.88 -13.02 -6.06
N ILE A 5 11.34 -11.90 -5.57
CA ILE A 5 9.90 -11.78 -5.27
C ILE A 5 9.05 -11.90 -6.53
N ILE A 6 9.48 -11.29 -7.63
CA ILE A 6 8.72 -11.30 -8.88
C ILE A 6 8.76 -12.69 -9.50
N GLU A 7 9.92 -13.34 -9.47
CA GLU A 7 10.10 -14.72 -9.93
C GLU A 7 9.25 -15.69 -9.09
N ALA A 8 9.22 -15.53 -7.77
CA ALA A 8 8.38 -16.33 -6.89
C ALA A 8 6.88 -16.14 -7.17
N ILE A 9 6.43 -14.90 -7.38
CA ILE A 9 5.03 -14.61 -7.74
C ILE A 9 4.66 -15.27 -9.07
N LYS A 10 5.53 -15.19 -10.08
CA LYS A 10 5.31 -15.81 -11.39
C LYS A 10 5.29 -17.34 -11.33
N ALA A 11 6.22 -17.92 -10.57
CA ALA A 11 6.27 -19.36 -10.34
C ALA A 11 4.98 -19.84 -9.66
N LEU A 12 4.52 -19.14 -8.62
CA LEU A 12 3.29 -19.46 -7.91
C LEU A 12 2.05 -19.29 -8.79
N ALA A 13 1.98 -18.21 -9.57
CA ALA A 13 0.90 -17.98 -10.53
C ALA A 13 0.75 -19.15 -11.50
N LYS A 14 1.88 -19.62 -12.03
CA LYS A 14 1.94 -20.76 -12.95
C LYS A 14 1.60 -22.09 -12.27
N GLU A 15 2.11 -22.34 -11.07
CA GLU A 15 1.86 -23.58 -10.33
C GLU A 15 0.40 -23.73 -9.90
N LYS A 16 -0.22 -22.62 -9.45
CA LYS A 16 -1.58 -22.61 -8.93
C LYS A 16 -2.64 -22.25 -9.98
N GLU A 17 -2.26 -22.00 -11.22
CA GLU A 17 -3.12 -21.51 -12.31
C GLU A 17 -3.96 -20.27 -11.90
N ILE A 18 -3.34 -19.35 -11.16
CA ILE A 18 -3.96 -18.09 -10.74
C ILE A 18 -3.33 -16.92 -11.47
N SER A 19 -4.09 -15.84 -11.65
CA SER A 19 -3.56 -14.67 -12.34
C SER A 19 -2.49 -13.98 -11.48
N GLU A 20 -1.39 -13.56 -12.12
CA GLU A 20 -0.37 -12.75 -11.46
C GLU A 20 -0.98 -11.50 -10.84
N GLU A 21 -1.97 -10.90 -11.51
CA GLU A 21 -2.71 -9.74 -11.00
C GLU A 21 -3.40 -10.02 -9.66
N MET A 22 -4.03 -11.17 -9.49
CA MET A 22 -4.66 -11.57 -8.23
C MET A 22 -3.62 -11.73 -7.11
N LEU A 23 -2.44 -12.27 -7.42
CA LEU A 23 -1.35 -12.37 -6.45
C LEU A 23 -0.82 -11.00 -6.04
N PHE A 24 -0.58 -10.10 -7.00
CA PHE A 24 -0.13 -8.74 -6.70
C PHE A 24 -1.16 -7.99 -5.85
N SER A 25 -2.45 -8.06 -6.18
CA SER A 25 -3.50 -7.40 -5.38
C SER A 25 -3.61 -7.98 -3.98
N THR A 26 -3.49 -9.30 -3.83
CA THR A 26 -3.49 -9.97 -2.52
C THR A 26 -2.30 -9.53 -1.68
N ILE A 27 -1.10 -9.42 -2.28
CA ILE A 27 0.10 -8.92 -1.59
C ILE A 27 -0.08 -7.46 -1.18
N GLU A 28 -0.63 -6.61 -2.04
CA GLU A 28 -0.92 -5.21 -1.71
C GLU A 28 -1.90 -5.08 -0.53
N GLU A 29 -2.96 -5.89 -0.50
CA GLU A 29 -3.90 -5.93 0.64
C GLU A 29 -3.25 -6.46 1.93
N ALA A 30 -2.43 -7.50 1.83
CA ALA A 30 -1.67 -8.02 2.97
C ALA A 30 -0.72 -6.95 3.54
N LEU A 31 -0.04 -6.20 2.68
CA LEU A 31 0.82 -5.08 3.07
C LEU A 31 0.03 -3.94 3.71
N LYS A 32 -1.15 -3.59 3.19
CA LYS A 32 -2.06 -2.61 3.83
C LYS A 32 -2.42 -3.06 5.25
N ALA A 33 -2.82 -4.32 5.41
CA ALA A 33 -3.18 -4.86 6.72
C ALA A 33 -2.00 -4.87 7.69
N ALA A 34 -0.81 -5.28 7.23
CA ALA A 34 0.41 -5.27 8.02
C ALA A 34 0.80 -3.86 8.47
N TYR A 35 0.70 -2.87 7.58
CA TYR A 35 0.97 -1.48 7.92
C TYR A 35 0.02 -0.98 9.03
N ARG A 36 -1.29 -1.18 8.87
CA ARG A 36 -2.29 -0.78 9.87
C ARG A 36 -2.03 -1.42 11.25
N LYS A 37 -1.56 -2.66 11.28
CA LYS A 37 -1.30 -3.40 12.52
C LYS A 37 -0.02 -2.95 13.26
N ASN A 38 0.96 -2.42 12.54
CA ASN A 38 2.29 -2.08 13.09
C ASN A 38 2.46 -0.58 13.38
N LEU A 39 1.39 0.21 13.36
CA LEU A 39 1.48 1.63 13.70
C LEU A 39 1.73 1.84 15.20
N PRO A 40 2.50 2.86 15.60
CA PRO A 40 2.71 3.21 17.00
C PRO A 40 1.37 3.44 17.69
N LYS A 41 1.26 3.06 18.98
CA LYS A 41 0.07 3.37 19.78
C LYS A 41 -0.13 4.90 19.82
N GLY A 42 -1.31 5.36 19.42
CA GLY A 42 -1.64 6.78 19.34
C GLY A 42 -1.24 7.48 18.04
N ALA A 43 -0.61 6.77 17.09
CA ALA A 43 -0.41 7.31 15.75
C ALA A 43 -1.74 7.37 14.99
N VAL A 44 -1.94 8.46 14.25
CA VAL A 44 -3.10 8.62 13.37
C VAL A 44 -2.96 7.65 12.21
N VAL A 45 -3.88 6.69 12.12
CA VAL A 45 -3.93 5.71 11.03
C VAL A 45 -4.54 6.40 9.81
N PRO A 46 -3.84 6.45 8.66
CA PRO A 46 -4.45 6.99 7.46
C PRO A 46 -5.63 6.13 7.02
N THR A 47 -6.78 6.76 6.77
CA THR A 47 -8.00 6.03 6.41
C THR A 47 -7.89 5.45 5.00
N ASN A 48 -7.27 6.20 4.09
CA ASN A 48 -7.12 5.83 2.69
C ASN A 48 -5.66 5.46 2.36
N LEU A 49 -5.29 4.22 2.67
CA LEU A 49 -3.97 3.67 2.33
C LEU A 49 -4.01 3.04 0.93
N ALA A 50 -3.17 3.55 0.04
CA ALA A 50 -2.88 2.93 -1.24
C ALA A 50 -1.52 2.22 -1.15
N VAL A 51 -1.47 0.96 -1.53
CA VAL A 51 -0.21 0.20 -1.62
C VAL A 51 -0.07 -0.25 -3.05
N THR A 52 1.13 -0.10 -3.60
CA THR A 52 1.45 -0.51 -4.96
C THR A 52 2.74 -1.31 -4.98
N VAL A 53 2.74 -2.45 -5.65
CA VAL A 53 3.94 -3.26 -5.86
C VAL A 53 4.39 -3.17 -7.31
N SER A 54 5.64 -2.73 -7.52
CA SER A 54 6.25 -2.66 -8.85
C SER A 54 6.42 -4.07 -9.43
N ARG A 55 5.72 -4.35 -10.53
CA ARG A 55 5.82 -5.63 -11.25
C ARG A 55 7.17 -5.89 -11.90
N GLN A 56 8.00 -4.86 -12.04
CA GLN A 56 9.33 -4.95 -12.64
C GLN A 56 10.43 -5.12 -11.59
N THR A 57 10.29 -4.45 -10.44
CA THR A 57 11.36 -4.36 -9.44
C THR A 57 11.04 -5.02 -8.11
N GLY A 58 9.79 -5.45 -7.89
CA GLY A 58 9.31 -5.96 -6.60
C GLY A 58 9.19 -4.89 -5.52
N ALA A 59 9.49 -3.62 -5.81
CA ALA A 59 9.44 -2.55 -4.84
C ALA A 59 7.99 -2.28 -4.42
N ALA A 60 7.71 -2.42 -3.12
CA ALA A 60 6.45 -2.04 -2.51
C ALA A 60 6.52 -0.58 -2.05
N GLN A 61 5.48 0.19 -2.37
CA GLN A 61 5.32 1.57 -1.93
C GLN A 61 3.96 1.70 -1.23
N VAL A 62 3.95 2.40 -0.10
CA VAL A 62 2.75 2.65 0.70
C VAL A 62 2.52 4.16 0.72
N PHE A 63 1.31 4.57 0.38
CA PHE A 63 0.88 5.95 0.29
C PHE A 63 -0.36 6.17 1.16
N ALA A 64 -0.37 7.28 1.90
CA ALA A 64 -1.58 7.80 2.52
C ALA A 64 -2.20 8.82 1.57
N ARG A 65 -3.44 8.60 1.14
CA ARG A 65 -4.21 9.58 0.39
C ARG A 65 -5.01 10.43 1.37
N LYS A 66 -4.81 11.74 1.30
CA LYS A 66 -5.51 12.72 2.12
C LYS A 66 -6.33 13.65 1.23
N LEU A 67 -7.47 14.10 1.75
CA LEU A 67 -8.33 15.09 1.15
C LEU A 67 -7.82 16.48 1.51
N ILE A 68 -7.66 17.34 0.51
CA ILE A 68 -7.28 18.74 0.73
C ILE A 68 -8.52 19.51 1.20
N VAL A 69 -8.42 20.15 2.37
CA VAL A 69 -9.51 20.91 3.01
C VAL A 69 -8.99 22.24 3.55
N GLU A 70 -9.91 23.15 3.88
CA GLU A 70 -9.55 24.44 4.51
C GLU A 70 -9.25 24.27 6.01
N GLU A 71 -10.05 23.50 6.73
CA GLU A 71 -9.87 23.19 8.16
C GLU A 71 -9.86 21.67 8.36
N VAL A 72 -8.87 21.16 9.09
CA VAL A 72 -8.67 19.72 9.31
C VAL A 72 -9.49 19.27 10.52
N GLU A 73 -10.54 18.49 10.25
CA GLU A 73 -11.34 17.80 11.27
C GLU A 73 -10.83 16.38 11.51
N GLU A 74 -10.32 15.73 10.46
CA GLU A 74 -9.82 14.35 10.49
C GLU A 74 -8.36 14.26 10.02
N PRO A 75 -7.36 14.37 10.93
CA PRO A 75 -5.94 14.38 10.57
C PRO A 75 -5.45 13.13 9.80
N GLY A 76 -6.19 12.02 9.88
CA GLY A 76 -5.87 10.76 9.21
C GLY A 76 -6.35 10.68 7.75
N SER A 77 -7.31 11.51 7.38
CA SER A 77 -7.92 11.51 6.04
C SER A 77 -7.82 12.87 5.37
N GLN A 78 -7.44 13.92 6.09
CA GLN A 78 -7.42 15.31 5.61
C GLN A 78 -6.05 15.97 5.79
N ILE A 79 -5.81 16.99 4.96
CA ILE A 79 -4.62 17.85 4.96
C ILE A 79 -5.02 19.25 4.48
N THR A 80 -4.34 20.29 4.96
CA THR A 80 -4.57 21.65 4.46
C THR A 80 -3.93 21.85 3.08
N LEU A 81 -4.34 22.91 2.38
CA LEU A 81 -3.68 23.29 1.12
C LEU A 81 -2.20 23.64 1.35
N GLU A 82 -1.87 24.32 2.44
CA GLU A 82 -0.50 24.74 2.79
C GLU A 82 0.43 23.54 3.04
N GLU A 83 -0.07 22.49 3.69
CA GLU A 83 0.68 21.25 3.91
C GLU A 83 0.82 20.39 2.64
N ALA A 84 -0.04 20.62 1.63
CA ALA A 84 -0.01 19.89 0.37
C ALA A 84 0.86 20.55 -0.71
N SER A 85 1.14 21.85 -0.58
CA SER A 85 1.90 22.67 -1.54
C SER A 85 3.42 22.54 -1.43
#